data_AF-A0A374AMV7-F1
#
_entry.id   AF-A0A374AMV7-F1
#
_cell.length_a   1.000
_cell.length_b   1.000
_cell.length_c   1.000
_cell.angle_alpha   90.00
_cell.angle_beta   90.00
_cell.angle_gamma   90.00
#
_symmetry.space_group_name_H-M   'P 1'
#
loop_
_entity.id
_entity.type
_entity.pdbx_description
1 polymer ?
#
loop_
_entity_poly.entity_id
_entity_poly.type
_entity_poly.pdbx_seq_one_letter_code
_entity_poly.pdbx_strand_id
1 'polypeptide(L)'
;MNFKDAFELMKKGRKVKLPSWGGYWYWDIEKQTIMMQCRPKDADKGQGDLLDIRETQRVEYTLSNILSDEWIVANPKNCPVLGGVATFSFGDAIKYLKRGLKVKRIGWNGKNQYIQLATCISFKAADGTIVNCDHNDIGNKAIAFIGTSGVQMGWLASQADMLAEDWMFVE
;
A
#
# COMPACT_ATOMS: atom_id res chain seq x y z
N MET A 1 -6.81 15.05 -1.31
CA MET A 1 -6.85 16.37 -2.00
C MET A 1 -6.20 16.23 -3.37
N ASN A 2 -6.63 17.00 -4.37
CA ASN A 2 -6.00 16.95 -5.68
C ASN A 2 -4.56 17.51 -5.64
N PHE A 3 -3.78 17.19 -6.68
CA PHE A 3 -2.41 17.62 -6.74
C PHE A 3 -2.21 19.13 -6.85
N LYS A 4 -3.15 19.88 -7.46
CA LYS A 4 -3.08 21.34 -7.49
C LYS A 4 -3.04 21.92 -6.07
N ASP A 5 -3.93 21.45 -5.21
CA ASP A 5 -3.98 21.87 -3.81
C ASP A 5 -2.73 21.41 -3.04
N ALA A 6 -2.28 20.18 -3.29
CA ALA A 6 -1.05 19.64 -2.71
C ALA A 6 0.18 20.47 -3.11
N PHE A 7 0.28 20.89 -4.38
CA PHE A 7 1.37 21.70 -4.90
C PHE A 7 1.39 23.10 -4.29
N GLU A 8 0.23 23.73 -4.10
CA GLU A 8 0.13 25.01 -3.40
C GLU A 8 0.52 24.89 -1.91
N LEU A 9 0.21 23.76 -1.25
CA LEU A 9 0.71 23.49 0.10
C LEU A 9 2.23 23.26 0.12
N MET A 10 2.78 22.57 -0.88
CA MET A 10 4.23 22.38 -1.01
C MET A 10 4.97 23.71 -1.10
N LYS A 11 4.48 24.64 -1.92
CA LYS A 11 5.05 26.00 -2.03
C LYS A 11 4.99 26.79 -0.71
N LYS A 12 4.04 26.46 0.17
CA LYS A 12 3.93 27.01 1.53
C LYS A 12 4.79 26.27 2.56
N GLY A 13 5.71 25.41 2.12
CA GLY A 13 6.63 24.67 2.97
C GLY A 13 6.03 23.42 3.63
N ARG A 14 4.82 22.98 3.22
CA ARG A 14 4.24 21.73 3.71
C ARG A 14 4.80 20.54 2.97
N LYS A 15 4.96 19.43 3.69
CA LYS A 15 5.23 18.11 3.11
C LYS A 15 3.91 17.43 2.79
N VAL A 16 3.80 16.79 1.64
CA VAL A 16 2.58 16.08 1.19
C VAL A 16 2.90 14.67 0.72
N LYS A 17 1.93 13.76 0.77
CA LYS A 17 2.11 12.37 0.33
C LYS A 17 0.79 11.78 -0.14
N LEU A 18 0.86 10.67 -0.88
CA LEU A 18 -0.28 9.77 -1.05
C LEU A 18 -0.40 8.84 0.17
N PRO A 19 -1.60 8.37 0.54
CA PRO A 19 -1.83 7.68 1.82
C PRO A 19 -0.89 6.48 2.04
N SER A 20 -0.79 5.60 1.05
CA SER A 20 0.03 4.38 1.10
C SER A 20 1.53 4.61 1.00
N TRP A 21 1.97 5.82 0.62
CA TRP A 21 3.36 6.06 0.31
C TRP A 21 4.19 6.34 1.57
N GLY A 22 5.34 5.69 1.68
CA GLY A 22 6.18 5.78 2.88
C GLY A 22 6.92 7.11 3.04
N GLY A 23 7.01 7.86 1.94
CA GLY A 23 7.75 9.10 1.79
C GLY A 23 6.87 10.36 1.80
N TYR A 24 7.44 11.47 1.35
CA TYR A 24 6.74 12.72 1.11
C TYR A 24 7.36 13.54 -0.03
N TRP A 25 6.59 14.43 -0.63
CA TRP A 25 7.03 15.46 -1.58
C TRP A 25 7.02 16.82 -0.91
N TYR A 26 7.94 17.69 -1.35
CA TYR A 26 8.01 19.09 -0.95
C TYR A 26 8.56 19.97 -2.08
N TRP A 27 8.28 21.26 -2.03
CA TRP A 27 8.83 22.24 -2.96
C TRP A 27 10.18 22.75 -2.44
N ASP A 28 11.21 22.71 -3.27
CA ASP A 28 12.51 23.29 -2.99
C ASP A 28 12.61 24.66 -3.69
N ILE A 29 12.76 25.72 -2.90
CA ILE A 29 12.77 27.10 -3.40
C ILE A 29 14.05 27.45 -4.14
N GLU A 30 15.19 26.84 -3.78
CA GLU A 30 16.47 27.14 -4.41
C GLU A 30 16.55 26.44 -5.77
N LYS A 31 16.10 25.19 -5.83
CA LYS A 31 16.11 24.38 -7.06
C LYS A 31 14.91 24.63 -7.98
N GLN A 32 13.87 25.29 -7.48
CA GLN A 32 12.59 25.51 -8.18
C GLN A 32 12.00 24.20 -8.70
N THR A 33 11.97 23.18 -7.85
CA THR A 33 11.52 21.82 -8.22
C THR A 33 10.80 21.13 -7.06
N ILE A 34 10.15 20.01 -7.37
CA ILE A 34 9.61 19.11 -6.35
C ILE A 34 10.70 18.10 -6.00
N MET A 35 10.97 18.00 -4.70
CA MET A 35 11.84 17.00 -4.12
C MET A 35 11.00 15.89 -3.49
N MET A 36 11.40 14.65 -3.71
CA MET A 36 10.72 13.45 -3.27
C MET A 36 11.62 12.71 -2.27
N GLN A 37 11.21 12.71 -1.00
CA GLN A 37 11.83 11.85 0.01
C GLN A 37 11.18 10.47 -0.07
N CYS A 38 11.92 9.48 -0.56
CA CYS A 38 11.57 8.06 -0.59
C CYS A 38 11.98 7.38 0.72
N ARG A 39 11.47 6.15 0.94
CA ARG A 39 12.10 5.26 1.94
C ARG A 39 13.44 4.77 1.38
N PRO A 40 14.46 4.55 2.22
CA PRO A 40 15.75 4.03 1.76
C PRO A 40 15.66 2.75 0.91
N LYS A 41 14.72 1.85 1.27
CA LYS A 41 14.46 0.60 0.54
C LYS A 41 13.73 0.75 -0.80
N ASP A 42 13.13 1.92 -1.06
CA ASP A 42 12.39 2.20 -2.29
C ASP A 42 13.25 2.94 -3.33
N ALA A 43 14.48 3.34 -2.98
CA ALA A 43 15.38 4.04 -3.88
C ALA A 43 15.80 3.12 -5.05
N ASP A 44 15.76 3.65 -6.26
CA ASP A 44 16.25 2.95 -7.44
C ASP A 44 17.79 2.82 -7.37
N LYS A 45 18.33 1.77 -8.00
CA LYS A 45 19.79 1.53 -8.00
C LYS A 45 20.52 2.75 -8.54
N GLY A 46 21.44 3.30 -7.74
CA GLY A 46 22.22 4.48 -8.10
C GLY A 46 21.55 5.82 -7.75
N GLN A 47 20.37 5.81 -7.13
CA GLN A 47 19.72 7.00 -6.59
C GLN A 47 19.70 6.96 -5.05
N GLY A 48 19.80 8.13 -4.43
CA GLY A 48 19.60 8.28 -2.99
C GLY A 48 18.12 8.17 -2.61
N ASP A 49 17.84 8.26 -1.31
CA ASP A 49 16.48 8.32 -0.79
C ASP A 49 15.83 9.70 -0.97
N LEU A 50 16.60 10.73 -1.31
CA LEU A 50 16.11 12.04 -1.75
C LEU A 50 16.30 12.20 -3.26
N LEU A 51 15.21 12.38 -3.98
CA LEU A 51 15.17 12.43 -5.44
C LEU A 51 14.55 13.74 -5.93
N ASP A 52 15.18 14.42 -6.88
CA ASP A 52 14.54 15.49 -7.64
C ASP A 52 13.53 14.89 -8.61
N ILE A 53 12.30 15.42 -8.69
CA ILE A 53 11.27 14.87 -9.58
C ILE A 53 11.71 14.82 -11.05
N ARG A 54 12.62 15.72 -11.46
CA ARG A 54 13.19 15.78 -12.81
C ARG A 54 14.08 14.58 -13.13
N GLU A 55 14.61 13.91 -12.11
CA GLU A 55 15.51 12.76 -12.22
C GLU A 55 14.76 11.42 -12.07
N THR A 56 13.42 11.45 -12.00
CA THR A 56 12.61 10.24 -11.85
C THR A 56 12.82 9.29 -13.03
N GLN A 57 13.18 8.04 -12.73
CA GLN A 57 13.26 6.98 -13.74
C GLN A 57 11.91 6.28 -13.94
N ARG A 58 10.91 6.59 -13.09
CA ARG A 58 9.57 5.98 -13.09
C ARG A 58 8.52 6.98 -13.54
N VAL A 59 8.70 7.55 -14.74
CA VAL A 59 7.88 8.67 -15.25
C VAL A 59 6.38 8.38 -15.19
N GLU A 60 5.93 7.23 -15.68
CA GLU A 60 4.50 6.85 -15.65
C GLU A 60 3.95 6.79 -14.22
N TYR A 61 4.70 6.23 -13.28
CA TYR A 61 4.32 6.14 -11.87
C TYR A 61 4.23 7.53 -11.23
N THR A 62 5.22 8.39 -11.50
CA THR A 62 5.26 9.76 -11.00
C THR A 62 4.08 10.59 -11.54
N LEU A 63 3.78 10.47 -12.84
CA LEU A 63 2.62 11.13 -13.44
C LEU A 63 1.31 10.59 -12.88
N SER A 64 1.20 9.28 -12.67
CA SER A 64 0.01 8.67 -12.06
C SER A 64 -0.24 9.21 -10.65
N ASN A 65 0.80 9.45 -9.87
CA ASN A 65 0.68 10.07 -8.54
C ASN A 65 0.25 11.54 -8.65
N ILE A 66 0.81 12.29 -9.59
CA ILE A 66 0.42 13.69 -9.86
C ILE A 66 -1.07 13.79 -10.24
N LEU A 67 -1.61 12.81 -10.97
CA LEU A 67 -3.01 12.80 -11.38
C LEU A 67 -3.97 12.37 -10.26
N SER A 68 -3.46 11.96 -9.09
CA SER A 68 -4.29 11.53 -7.97
C SER A 68 -4.99 12.68 -7.25
N ASP A 69 -6.17 12.38 -6.73
CA ASP A 69 -7.01 13.20 -5.85
C ASP A 69 -6.89 12.85 -4.36
N GLU A 70 -5.98 11.95 -4.00
CA GLU A 70 -5.84 11.37 -2.66
C GLU A 70 -4.71 11.98 -1.83
N TRP A 71 -4.11 13.10 -2.25
CA TRP A 71 -3.00 13.71 -1.51
C TRP A 71 -3.41 14.16 -0.11
N ILE A 72 -2.51 13.97 0.84
CA ILE A 72 -2.65 14.38 2.24
C ILE A 72 -1.37 15.09 2.71
N VAL A 73 -1.47 15.88 3.78
CA VAL A 73 -0.29 16.45 4.44
C VAL A 73 0.48 15.35 5.18
N ALA A 74 1.78 15.25 4.93
CA ALA A 74 2.66 14.34 5.64
C ALA A 74 2.96 14.88 7.04
N ASN A 75 2.91 14.00 8.04
CA ASN A 75 3.20 14.33 9.44
C ASN A 75 3.82 13.12 10.17
N PRO A 76 4.33 13.31 11.40
CA PRO A 76 4.97 12.23 12.16
C PRO A 76 4.06 11.03 12.51
N LYS A 77 2.74 11.13 12.34
CA LYS A 77 1.80 10.01 12.56
C LYS A 77 1.58 9.18 11.31
N ASN A 78 1.51 9.81 10.14
CA ASN A 78 1.09 9.15 8.90
C ASN A 78 2.23 8.85 7.91
N CYS A 79 3.46 9.25 8.20
CA CYS A 79 4.57 9.18 7.25
C CYS A 79 5.74 8.36 7.84
N PRO A 80 6.03 7.15 7.29
CA PRO A 80 7.11 6.29 7.76
C PRO A 80 8.49 6.94 7.85
N VAL A 81 8.90 7.75 6.87
CA VAL A 81 10.19 8.48 6.96
C VAL A 81 10.22 9.54 8.08
N LEU A 82 9.06 9.88 8.65
CA LEU A 82 8.93 10.76 9.82
C LEU A 82 8.61 9.98 11.12
N GLY A 83 8.71 8.65 11.11
CA GLY A 83 8.42 7.78 12.27
C GLY A 83 6.97 7.32 12.41
N GLY A 84 6.10 7.69 11.46
CA GLY A 84 4.68 7.31 11.46
C GLY A 84 4.39 6.00 10.72
N VAL A 85 3.10 5.73 10.49
CA VAL A 85 2.63 4.57 9.70
C VAL A 85 1.83 5.05 8.50
N ALA A 86 2.19 4.57 7.31
CA ALA A 86 1.39 4.81 6.11
C ALA A 86 0.19 3.86 6.12
N THR A 87 -1.01 4.42 6.07
CA THR A 87 -2.25 3.66 5.93
C THR A 87 -2.97 3.99 4.62
N PHE A 88 -3.88 3.12 4.22
CA PHE A 88 -4.67 3.24 3.01
C PHE A 88 -6.06 2.60 3.20
N SER A 89 -6.93 2.81 2.21
CA SER A 89 -8.29 2.30 2.19
C SER A 89 -8.35 0.80 1.93
N PHE A 90 -9.50 0.18 2.20
CA PHE A 90 -9.75 -1.19 1.79
C PHE A 90 -9.64 -1.40 0.26
N GLY A 91 -10.06 -0.43 -0.54
CA GLY A 91 -9.96 -0.50 -2.00
C GLY A 91 -8.50 -0.63 -2.47
N ASP A 92 -7.61 0.15 -1.86
CA ASP A 92 -6.17 0.04 -2.08
C ASP A 92 -5.61 -1.28 -1.54
N ALA A 93 -6.09 -1.75 -0.39
CA ALA A 93 -5.70 -3.05 0.16
C ALA A 93 -5.96 -4.19 -0.85
N ILE A 94 -7.13 -4.19 -1.51
CA ILE A 94 -7.46 -5.16 -2.57
C ILE A 94 -6.55 -4.99 -3.79
N LYS A 95 -6.26 -3.76 -4.23
CA LYS A 95 -5.33 -3.48 -5.33
C LYS A 95 -3.93 -4.05 -5.03
N TYR A 96 -3.46 -3.91 -3.79
CA TYR A 96 -2.16 -4.44 -3.37
C TYR A 96 -2.16 -5.96 -3.21
N LEU A 97 -3.23 -6.56 -2.70
CA LEU A 97 -3.39 -8.02 -2.65
C LEU A 97 -3.34 -8.65 -4.05
N LYS A 98 -4.00 -8.04 -5.03
CA LYS A 98 -3.94 -8.50 -6.45
C LYS A 98 -2.52 -8.48 -7.01
N ARG A 99 -1.62 -7.68 -6.44
CA ARG A 99 -0.18 -7.61 -6.78
C ARG A 99 0.68 -8.57 -5.94
N GLY A 100 0.07 -9.40 -5.09
CA GLY A 100 0.76 -10.35 -4.22
C GLY A 100 1.32 -9.75 -2.92
N LEU A 101 1.01 -8.48 -2.63
CA LEU A 101 1.45 -7.83 -1.38
C LEU A 101 0.57 -8.28 -0.21
N LYS A 102 1.18 -8.38 0.97
CA LYS A 102 0.51 -8.71 2.22
C LYS A 102 0.06 -7.44 2.91
N VAL A 103 -1.15 -7.43 3.43
CA VAL A 103 -1.73 -6.25 4.10
C VAL A 103 -2.45 -6.65 5.39
N LYS A 104 -2.54 -5.71 6.33
CA LYS A 104 -3.22 -5.88 7.62
C LYS A 104 -3.85 -4.57 8.06
N ARG A 105 -4.74 -4.62 9.03
CA ARG A 105 -5.25 -3.43 9.73
C ARG A 105 -4.41 -3.12 10.96
N ILE A 106 -4.33 -1.84 11.35
CA ILE A 106 -3.67 -1.44 12.60
C ILE A 106 -4.40 -2.07 13.80
N GLY A 107 -5.73 -2.08 13.79
CA GLY A 107 -6.55 -2.52 14.91
C GLY A 107 -6.73 -4.04 15.07
N TRP A 108 -6.07 -4.89 14.27
CA TRP A 108 -6.23 -6.35 14.40
C TRP A 108 -5.52 -6.87 15.66
N ASN A 109 -6.29 -7.60 16.48
CA ASN A 109 -5.86 -8.15 17.76
C ASN A 109 -5.09 -9.48 17.58
N GLY A 110 -3.88 -9.40 17.05
CA GLY A 110 -2.94 -10.51 17.08
C GLY A 110 -1.60 -10.15 16.44
N LYS A 111 -0.51 -10.58 17.08
CA LYS A 111 0.82 -10.46 16.49
C LYS A 111 0.83 -11.22 15.16
N ASN A 112 1.37 -10.59 14.12
CA ASN A 112 1.56 -11.18 12.79
C ASN A 112 0.27 -11.61 12.07
N GLN A 113 -0.89 -11.02 12.41
CA GLN A 113 -2.10 -11.23 11.63
C GLN A 113 -2.08 -10.38 10.35
N TYR A 114 -2.45 -10.98 9.22
CA TYR A 114 -2.54 -10.31 7.93
C TYR A 114 -3.37 -11.12 6.93
N ILE A 115 -3.71 -10.49 5.82
CA ILE A 115 -4.29 -11.14 4.66
C ILE A 115 -3.32 -11.15 3.49
N GLN A 116 -3.41 -12.20 2.68
CA GLN A 116 -2.63 -12.37 1.46
C GLN A 116 -3.47 -13.02 0.37
N LEU A 117 -3.10 -12.79 -0.89
CA LEU A 117 -3.65 -13.55 -2.00
C LEU A 117 -3.02 -14.94 -2.02
N ALA A 118 -3.84 -15.97 -1.89
CA ALA A 118 -3.45 -17.35 -2.05
C ALA A 118 -3.85 -17.84 -3.45
N THR A 119 -3.02 -18.70 -4.03
CA THR A 119 -3.19 -19.28 -5.38
C THR A 119 -3.05 -20.79 -5.30
N CYS A 120 -3.54 -21.52 -6.31
CA CYS A 120 -3.50 -22.98 -6.36
C CYS A 120 -4.22 -23.65 -5.17
N ILE A 121 -5.41 -23.14 -4.82
CA ILE A 121 -6.18 -23.70 -3.69
C ILE A 121 -6.65 -25.12 -4.01
N SER A 122 -6.40 -26.03 -3.07
CA SER A 122 -6.85 -27.42 -3.11
C SER A 122 -7.38 -27.85 -1.75
N PHE A 123 -8.20 -28.89 -1.73
CA PHE A 123 -8.62 -29.56 -0.51
C PHE A 123 -8.46 -31.07 -0.64
N LYS A 124 -8.32 -31.75 0.50
CA LYS A 124 -8.29 -33.21 0.58
C LYS A 124 -9.63 -33.70 1.12
N ALA A 125 -10.34 -34.48 0.33
CA ALA A 125 -11.58 -35.13 0.72
C ALA A 125 -11.33 -36.24 1.76
N ALA A 126 -12.39 -36.69 2.44
CA ALA A 126 -12.29 -37.69 3.51
C ALA A 126 -11.76 -39.06 3.01
N ASP A 127 -11.99 -39.38 1.74
CA ASP A 127 -11.48 -40.57 1.05
C ASP A 127 -9.99 -40.44 0.66
N GLY A 128 -9.39 -39.28 0.89
CA GLY A 128 -8.00 -38.97 0.56
C GLY A 128 -7.77 -38.37 -0.81
N THR A 129 -8.80 -38.22 -1.63
CA THR A 129 -8.72 -37.56 -2.95
C THR A 129 -8.36 -36.09 -2.77
N ILE A 130 -7.31 -35.63 -3.47
CA ILE A 130 -6.97 -34.20 -3.56
C ILE A 130 -7.77 -33.60 -4.71
N VAL A 131 -8.57 -32.58 -4.40
CA VAL A 131 -9.35 -31.83 -5.37
C VAL A 131 -8.76 -30.43 -5.48
N ASN A 132 -8.23 -30.11 -6.66
CA ASN A 132 -7.88 -28.74 -7.01
C ASN A 132 -9.15 -28.00 -7.40
N CYS A 133 -9.33 -26.80 -6.86
CA CYS A 133 -10.41 -25.92 -7.28
C CYS A 133 -10.01 -25.23 -8.59
N ASP A 134 -9.89 -25.99 -9.69
CA ASP A 134 -9.60 -25.47 -11.04
C ASP A 134 -10.86 -24.84 -11.66
N HIS A 135 -11.34 -23.76 -11.03
CA HIS A 135 -12.36 -22.92 -11.63
C HIS A 135 -11.71 -21.96 -12.61
N ASN A 136 -12.01 -22.13 -13.90
CA ASN A 136 -11.57 -21.22 -14.96
C ASN A 136 -12.08 -19.77 -14.77
N ASP A 137 -13.23 -19.59 -14.09
CA ASP A 137 -13.89 -18.28 -13.96
C ASP A 137 -13.63 -17.56 -12.62
N ILE A 138 -13.45 -18.31 -11.51
CA ILE A 138 -13.13 -17.75 -10.17
C ILE A 138 -11.62 -17.78 -9.89
N GLY A 139 -10.87 -18.53 -10.70
CA GLY A 139 -9.47 -18.79 -10.46
C GLY A 139 -9.28 -19.60 -9.19
N ASN A 140 -8.24 -20.40 -9.15
CA ASN A 140 -7.76 -21.08 -7.96
C ASN A 140 -7.22 -20.10 -6.88
N LYS A 141 -7.83 -18.92 -6.73
CA LYS A 141 -7.36 -17.81 -5.91
C LYS A 141 -8.37 -17.49 -4.81
N ALA A 142 -7.87 -17.23 -3.61
CA ALA A 142 -8.66 -16.78 -2.49
C ALA A 142 -7.85 -15.80 -1.65
N ILE A 143 -8.52 -14.91 -0.92
CA ILE A 143 -7.85 -14.18 0.15
C ILE A 143 -7.72 -15.13 1.34
N ALA A 144 -6.51 -15.33 1.83
CA ALA A 144 -6.26 -16.10 3.04
C ALA A 144 -6.00 -15.14 4.20
N PHE A 145 -6.67 -15.39 5.33
CA PHE A 145 -6.36 -14.73 6.60
C PHE A 145 -5.35 -15.58 7.36
N ILE A 146 -4.20 -14.99 7.64
CA ILE A 146 -3.14 -15.59 8.45
C ILE A 146 -3.38 -15.14 9.88
N GLY A 147 -3.97 -16.02 10.67
CA GLY A 147 -4.24 -15.80 12.09
C GLY A 147 -3.12 -16.35 12.97
N THR A 148 -3.23 -16.07 14.27
CA THR A 148 -2.34 -16.67 15.28
C THR A 148 -2.58 -18.17 15.46
N SER A 149 -3.78 -18.65 15.15
CA SER A 149 -4.22 -20.04 15.33
C SER A 149 -4.22 -20.85 14.04
N GLY A 150 -3.73 -20.29 12.93
CA GLY A 150 -3.68 -20.96 11.63
C GLY A 150 -4.14 -20.08 10.48
N VAL A 151 -4.36 -20.73 9.34
CA VAL A 151 -4.75 -20.08 8.09
C VAL A 151 -6.23 -20.33 7.84
N GLN A 152 -7.01 -19.25 7.68
CA GLN A 152 -8.37 -19.33 7.18
C GLN A 152 -8.37 -19.00 5.68
N MET A 153 -8.67 -20.01 4.87
CA MET A 153 -8.86 -19.86 3.43
C MET A 153 -10.25 -19.26 3.13
N GLY A 154 -10.32 -18.33 2.18
CA GLY A 154 -11.59 -17.68 1.83
C GLY A 154 -12.03 -16.67 2.88
N TRP A 155 -11.13 -15.76 3.26
CA TRP A 155 -11.44 -14.68 4.19
C TRP A 155 -12.56 -13.79 3.65
N LEU A 156 -13.56 -13.54 4.49
CA LEU A 156 -14.70 -12.68 4.19
C LEU A 156 -14.47 -11.34 4.88
N ALA A 157 -14.32 -10.27 4.09
CA ALA A 157 -14.24 -8.93 4.65
C ALA A 157 -15.58 -8.54 5.29
N SER A 158 -15.55 -8.05 6.52
CA SER A 158 -16.73 -7.45 7.14
C SER A 158 -17.00 -6.06 6.57
N GLN A 159 -18.19 -5.51 6.81
CA GLN A 159 -18.46 -4.10 6.46
C GLN A 159 -17.47 -3.15 7.17
N ALA A 160 -17.09 -3.46 8.41
CA ALA A 160 -16.10 -2.69 9.16
C ALA A 160 -14.70 -2.76 8.54
N ASP A 161 -14.35 -3.85 7.85
CA ASP A 161 -13.10 -3.98 7.09
C ASP A 161 -13.14 -3.20 5.79
N MET A 162 -14.28 -3.25 5.09
CA MET A 162 -14.49 -2.54 3.83
C MET A 162 -14.50 -1.01 3.99
N LEU A 163 -14.99 -0.50 5.12
CA LEU A 163 -15.08 0.93 5.43
C LEU A 163 -13.84 1.48 6.17
N ALA A 164 -12.82 0.65 6.37
CA ALA A 164 -11.64 1.02 7.13
C ALA A 164 -10.57 1.74 6.28
N GLU A 165 -9.91 2.70 6.90
CA GLU A 165 -8.80 3.50 6.33
C GLU A 165 -7.46 3.24 7.05
N ASP A 166 -7.42 2.24 7.93
CA ASP A 166 -6.26 1.85 8.73
C ASP A 166 -5.53 0.62 8.17
N TRP A 167 -5.70 0.33 6.88
CA TRP A 167 -4.96 -0.75 6.21
C TRP A 167 -3.51 -0.33 5.99
N MET A 168 -2.59 -1.26 6.16
CA MET A 168 -1.16 -1.05 5.97
C MET A 168 -0.51 -2.29 5.39
N PHE A 169 0.68 -2.13 4.81
CA PHE A 169 1.50 -3.27 4.41
C PHE A 169 2.01 -4.05 5.63
N VAL A 170 2.19 -5.36 5.45
CA VAL A 170 3.01 -6.16 6.35
C VAL A 170 4.47 -5.94 5.94
N GLU A 171 5.35 -5.77 6.93
CA GLU A 171 6.80 -5.65 6.69
C GLU A 171 7.46 -7.01 6.43
#